data_AF-A0A2Z6N6L7-F1
#
_entry.id   AF-A0A2Z6N6L7-F1
#
_cell.length_a   1.000
_cell.length_b   1.000
_cell.length_c   1.000
_cell.angle_alpha   90.00
_cell.angle_beta   90.00
_cell.angle_gamma   90.00
#
_symmetry.space_group_name_H-M   'P 1'
#
loop_
_entity.id
_entity.type
_entity.pdbx_description
1 polymer ?
#
loop_
_entity_poly.entity_id
_entity_poly.type
_entity_poly.pdbx_seq_one_letter_code
_entity_poly.pdbx_strand_id
1 'polypeptide(L)'
;MSSILKWTMFRFNSLYSDAHKDFATSLLPSLLNFSSLLNLDISFCGLRQIPDAIGCLRWLERLVLGGNNFVTLPSLIELSRLVYLDLQHCKLLESLPQLPFPIAFEHDFHKYKYWLRIGLVIFNCPKLRESECCSSMAFSWMIHLIQARQQFPAAFFDVINIVIPESEIPNWFNNPSVSGSIPIELSPFVHDSDDDIIGIACCAVFSIAPIDPAMTIYANANRYDMELSFSNKTTCNGWYELFSCIPVILERDLISVKSDHMWLTHFTRDSFFDILKRIDVTLNHLDDFCMKVVSMDVKVQSCGYRWVYKQDLQLKHGCGNFLDRKCKFLAIEDEAQPQSSSNYITP
;
A
#
# COMPACT_ATOMS: atom_id res chain seq x y z
N MET A 1 -26.98 -15.92 26.71
CA MET A 1 -27.02 -15.75 25.24
C MET A 1 -26.89 -14.26 24.97
N SER A 2 -25.65 -13.75 25.01
CA SER A 2 -24.75 -13.56 23.85
C SER A 2 -25.08 -12.29 23.07
N SER A 3 -24.19 -11.29 23.19
CA SER A 3 -23.72 -10.39 22.10
C SER A 3 -23.33 -8.97 22.58
N ILE A 4 -22.78 -8.83 23.80
CA ILE A 4 -22.18 -7.56 24.29
C ILE A 4 -20.69 -7.41 23.88
N LEU A 5 -20.10 -8.37 23.16
CA LEU A 5 -18.79 -8.21 22.52
C LEU A 5 -18.90 -7.58 21.11
N LYS A 6 -19.63 -6.47 21.02
CA LYS A 6 -19.39 -5.49 19.94
C LYS A 6 -18.15 -4.71 20.38
N TRP A 7 -17.13 -4.69 19.52
CA TRP A 7 -15.88 -3.92 19.62
C TRP A 7 -14.78 -4.56 20.49
N THR A 8 -13.89 -5.31 19.85
CA THR A 8 -12.51 -5.46 20.33
C THR A 8 -11.56 -5.05 19.22
N MET A 9 -11.18 -3.77 19.22
CA MET A 9 -9.80 -3.40 18.88
C MET A 9 -8.90 -4.20 19.83
N PHE A 10 -8.36 -5.33 19.39
CA PHE A 10 -7.23 -5.93 20.09
C PHE A 10 -5.99 -5.12 19.72
N ARG A 11 -5.68 -4.06 20.47
CA ARG A 11 -4.30 -3.52 20.48
C ARG A 11 -3.53 -4.32 21.53
N PHE A 12 -2.65 -5.21 21.10
CA PHE A 12 -1.67 -5.80 22.00
C PHE A 12 -0.58 -4.76 22.30
N ASN A 13 -0.91 -3.78 23.14
CA ASN A 13 0.12 -3.02 23.83
C ASN A 13 0.62 -3.87 25.00
N SER A 14 1.56 -4.77 24.72
CA SER A 14 2.41 -5.33 25.78
C SER A 14 3.86 -5.05 25.43
N LEU A 15 4.38 -4.04 26.11
CA LEU A 15 5.82 -3.87 26.34
C LEU A 15 6.42 -5.23 26.73
N TYR A 16 7.44 -5.66 25.99
CA TYR A 16 8.54 -6.49 26.47
C TYR A 16 8.16 -7.59 27.48
N SER A 17 7.60 -8.71 27.02
CA SER A 17 7.44 -9.90 27.88
C SER A 17 7.23 -11.16 27.06
N ASP A 18 7.84 -12.26 27.51
CA ASP A 18 8.06 -13.58 26.89
C ASP A 18 6.82 -14.40 26.43
N ALA A 19 5.72 -13.76 26.01
CA ALA A 19 4.49 -14.43 25.54
C ALA A 19 4.60 -15.01 24.10
N HIS A 20 5.81 -15.36 23.66
CA HIS A 20 6.20 -15.56 22.26
C HIS A 20 5.76 -16.89 21.62
N LYS A 21 5.15 -17.80 22.39
CA LYS A 21 4.73 -19.12 21.91
C LYS A 21 3.23 -19.37 21.95
N ASP A 22 2.45 -18.51 22.61
CA ASP A 22 1.04 -18.82 22.91
C ASP A 22 0.04 -18.05 22.05
N PHE A 23 0.44 -16.98 21.35
CA PHE A 23 -0.50 -16.20 20.54
C PHE A 23 -1.07 -17.00 19.36
N ALA A 24 -0.19 -17.56 18.51
CA ALA A 24 -0.62 -18.29 17.31
C ALA A 24 -1.38 -19.59 17.66
N THR A 25 -1.00 -20.22 18.79
CA THR A 25 -1.49 -21.54 19.22
C THR A 25 -2.78 -21.46 20.06
N SER A 26 -3.06 -20.35 20.74
CA SER A 26 -4.25 -20.22 21.61
C SER A 26 -5.30 -19.20 21.13
N LEU A 27 -4.88 -18.10 20.49
CA LEU A 27 -5.79 -17.00 20.14
C LEU A 27 -6.42 -17.15 18.75
N LEU A 28 -5.70 -17.69 17.75
CA LEU A 28 -6.22 -17.81 16.38
C LEU A 28 -7.32 -18.86 16.18
N PRO A 29 -7.31 -20.04 16.84
CA PRO A 29 -8.46 -20.95 16.83
C PRO A 29 -9.72 -20.29 17.42
N SER A 30 -9.54 -19.39 18.39
CA SER A 30 -10.63 -18.61 18.97
C SER A 30 -11.07 -17.46 18.05
N LEU A 31 -10.15 -16.89 17.24
CA LEU A 31 -10.45 -15.87 16.25
C LEU A 31 -11.36 -16.38 15.11
N LEU A 32 -11.28 -17.69 14.80
CA LEU A 32 -12.18 -18.35 13.84
C LEU A 32 -13.67 -18.31 14.27
N ASN A 33 -13.96 -18.11 15.55
CA ASN A 33 -15.34 -17.93 16.03
C ASN A 33 -15.88 -16.52 15.73
N PHE A 34 -15.04 -15.57 15.34
CA PHE A 34 -15.43 -14.21 14.97
C PHE A 34 -15.53 -14.10 13.45
N SER A 35 -16.44 -14.87 12.85
CA SER A 35 -16.68 -14.87 11.41
C SER A 35 -17.12 -13.52 10.82
N SER A 36 -17.45 -12.53 11.66
CA SER A 36 -17.83 -11.16 11.26
C SER A 36 -16.73 -10.12 11.56
N LEU A 37 -15.48 -10.55 11.78
CA LEU A 37 -14.39 -9.63 12.06
C LEU A 37 -14.01 -8.81 10.83
N LEU A 38 -14.13 -7.49 10.92
CA LEU A 38 -13.80 -6.54 9.84
C LEU A 38 -12.38 -5.98 9.96
N ASN A 39 -11.87 -5.82 11.18
CA ASN A 39 -10.58 -5.21 11.46
C ASN A 39 -9.79 -6.10 12.41
N LEU A 40 -8.58 -6.50 12.02
CA LEU A 40 -7.65 -7.24 12.85
C LEU A 40 -6.33 -6.47 12.91
N ASP A 41 -5.98 -6.04 14.11
CA ASP A 41 -4.67 -5.47 14.41
C ASP A 41 -3.95 -6.42 15.37
N ILE A 42 -2.85 -6.99 14.90
CA ILE A 42 -1.97 -7.85 15.69
C ILE A 42 -0.52 -7.39 15.49
N SER A 43 -0.34 -6.08 15.31
CA SER A 43 0.97 -5.44 15.20
C SER A 43 1.76 -5.57 16.50
N PHE A 44 3.09 -5.63 16.38
CA PHE A 44 4.06 -5.68 17.49
C PHE A 44 3.78 -6.80 18.52
N CYS A 45 3.16 -7.90 18.08
CA CYS A 45 2.85 -9.06 18.91
C CYS A 45 4.00 -10.09 18.98
N GLY A 46 5.14 -9.82 18.32
CA GLY A 46 6.29 -10.73 18.25
C GLY A 46 6.00 -12.04 17.53
N LEU A 47 5.01 -12.06 16.63
CA LEU A 47 4.57 -13.27 15.92
C LEU A 47 5.67 -13.79 15.00
N ARG A 48 5.92 -15.10 15.05
CA ARG A 48 6.89 -15.78 14.17
C ARG A 48 6.26 -16.44 12.96
N GLN A 49 4.95 -16.65 12.99
CA GLN A 49 4.16 -17.24 11.91
C GLN A 49 2.73 -16.68 11.98
N ILE A 50 2.10 -16.55 10.81
CA ILE A 50 0.65 -16.32 10.68
C ILE A 50 0.06 -17.63 10.12
N PRO A 51 -0.92 -18.26 10.77
CA PRO A 51 -1.49 -19.53 10.31
C PRO A 51 -2.41 -19.31 9.10
N ASP A 52 -2.51 -20.33 8.24
CA ASP A 52 -3.42 -20.35 7.08
C ASP A 52 -4.89 -20.08 7.42
N ALA A 53 -5.27 -20.39 8.67
CA ALA A 53 -6.58 -20.10 9.25
C ALA A 53 -6.99 -18.62 9.16
N ILE A 54 -6.03 -17.68 8.97
CA ILE A 54 -6.34 -16.27 8.70
C ILE A 54 -7.28 -16.11 7.48
N GLY A 55 -7.14 -16.96 6.46
CA GLY A 55 -7.98 -16.95 5.26
C GLY A 55 -9.45 -17.27 5.53
N CYS A 56 -9.79 -17.83 6.70
CA CYS A 56 -11.18 -18.04 7.10
C CYS A 56 -11.91 -16.75 7.50
N LEU A 57 -11.19 -15.66 7.76
CA LEU A 57 -11.75 -14.35 8.12
C LEU A 57 -12.28 -13.61 6.89
N ARG A 58 -13.26 -14.18 6.19
CA ARG A 58 -13.77 -13.69 4.89
C ARG A 58 -14.36 -12.27 4.90
N TRP A 59 -14.68 -11.76 6.09
CA TRP A 59 -15.22 -10.41 6.27
C TRP A 59 -14.14 -9.37 6.60
N LEU A 60 -12.88 -9.78 6.66
CA LEU A 60 -11.79 -8.91 7.05
C LEU A 60 -11.50 -7.87 5.97
N GLU A 61 -11.57 -6.60 6.36
CA GLU A 61 -11.34 -5.43 5.53
C GLU A 61 -9.97 -4.80 5.81
N ARG A 62 -9.51 -4.91 7.06
CA ARG A 62 -8.24 -4.33 7.52
C ARG A 62 -7.41 -5.36 8.27
N LEU A 63 -6.18 -5.57 7.82
CA LEU A 63 -5.21 -6.47 8.44
C LEU A 63 -3.91 -5.71 8.75
N VAL A 64 -3.58 -5.58 10.04
CA VAL A 64 -2.33 -4.93 10.49
C VAL A 64 -1.46 -5.95 11.19
N LEU A 65 -0.30 -6.19 10.58
CA LEU A 65 0.68 -7.19 11.01
C LEU A 65 2.06 -6.58 11.29
N GLY A 66 2.19 -5.25 11.24
CA GLY A 66 3.48 -4.59 11.35
C GLY A 66 4.24 -4.90 12.65
N GLY A 67 5.58 -4.86 12.62
CA GLY A 67 6.45 -5.06 13.78
C GLY A 67 6.54 -6.50 14.27
N ASN A 68 6.13 -7.47 13.45
CA ASN A 68 6.25 -8.90 13.75
C ASN A 68 7.49 -9.55 13.11
N ASN A 69 7.76 -10.80 13.49
CA ASN A 69 8.98 -11.55 13.19
C ASN A 69 8.73 -12.79 12.31
N PHE A 70 7.67 -12.79 11.50
CA PHE A 70 7.41 -13.87 10.55
C PHE A 70 8.28 -13.72 9.30
N VAL A 71 8.64 -14.87 8.72
CA VAL A 71 9.46 -14.94 7.49
C VAL A 71 8.59 -14.91 6.23
N THR A 72 7.42 -15.53 6.31
CA THR A 72 6.43 -15.60 5.23
C THR A 72 5.03 -15.33 5.78
N LEU A 73 4.10 -15.03 4.88
CA LEU A 73 2.67 -14.98 5.16
C LEU A 73 1.97 -16.15 4.46
N PRO A 74 0.86 -16.64 5.02
CA PRO A 74 -0.01 -17.55 4.31
C PRO A 74 -0.67 -16.84 3.12
N SER A 75 -1.29 -17.61 2.24
CA SER A 75 -2.07 -17.03 1.15
C SER A 75 -3.19 -16.15 1.70
N LEU A 76 -3.35 -14.95 1.13
CA LEU A 76 -4.38 -13.99 1.52
C LEU A 76 -5.53 -13.91 0.51
N ILE A 77 -5.54 -14.75 -0.53
CA ILE A 77 -6.50 -14.70 -1.65
C ILE A 77 -7.97 -14.83 -1.20
N GLU A 78 -8.21 -15.56 -0.12
CA GLU A 78 -9.55 -15.79 0.44
C GLU A 78 -10.11 -14.54 1.15
N LEU A 79 -9.25 -13.56 1.48
CA LEU A 79 -9.64 -12.30 2.12
C LEU A 79 -10.17 -11.30 1.07
N SER A 80 -11.19 -11.71 0.34
CA SER A 80 -11.79 -10.94 -0.77
C SER A 80 -12.31 -9.55 -0.37
N ARG A 81 -12.43 -9.23 0.92
CA ARG A 81 -12.84 -7.90 1.40
C ARG A 81 -11.69 -7.02 1.87
N LEU A 82 -10.47 -7.54 1.85
CA LEU A 82 -9.31 -6.83 2.37
C LEU A 82 -8.99 -5.63 1.49
N VAL A 83 -9.10 -4.44 2.06
CA VAL A 83 -8.79 -3.16 1.42
C VAL A 83 -7.57 -2.47 2.02
N TYR A 84 -7.08 -2.96 3.17
CA TYR A 84 -5.88 -2.45 3.82
C TYR A 84 -5.02 -3.56 4.41
N LEU A 85 -3.75 -3.59 4.01
CA LEU A 85 -2.74 -4.50 4.54
C LEU A 85 -1.51 -3.70 4.99
N ASP A 86 -1.10 -3.92 6.24
CA ASP A 86 0.04 -3.24 6.83
C ASP A 86 1.07 -4.25 7.36
N LEU A 87 2.25 -4.20 6.73
CA LEU A 87 3.41 -5.05 6.96
C LEU A 87 4.64 -4.22 7.37
N GLN A 88 4.45 -3.00 7.89
CA GLN A 88 5.57 -2.16 8.29
C GLN A 88 6.44 -2.84 9.37
N HIS A 89 7.75 -2.62 9.36
CA HIS A 89 8.68 -3.14 10.36
C HIS A 89 8.73 -4.69 10.47
N CYS A 90 8.25 -5.43 9.47
CA CYS A 90 8.39 -6.89 9.42
C CYS A 90 9.80 -7.28 8.93
N LYS A 91 10.79 -7.13 9.80
CA LYS A 91 12.22 -7.19 9.43
C LYS A 91 12.70 -8.54 8.92
N LEU A 92 11.97 -9.61 9.20
CA LEU A 92 12.29 -10.97 8.77
C LEU A 92 11.52 -11.43 7.53
N LEU A 93 10.58 -10.63 7.02
CA LEU A 93 9.75 -10.99 5.87
C LEU A 93 10.63 -11.10 4.61
N GLU A 94 10.61 -12.27 3.97
CA GLU A 94 11.45 -12.58 2.81
C GLU A 94 10.67 -12.55 1.48
N SER A 95 9.36 -12.83 1.52
CA SER A 95 8.46 -12.82 0.35
C SER A 95 7.05 -12.35 0.70
N LEU A 96 6.31 -11.88 -0.30
CA LEU A 96 4.89 -11.53 -0.17
C LEU A 96 4.02 -12.67 -0.73
N PRO A 97 2.86 -12.93 -0.11
CA PRO A 97 1.87 -13.83 -0.67
C PRO A 97 1.13 -13.14 -1.83
N GLN A 98 0.40 -13.91 -2.61
CA GLN A 98 -0.59 -13.33 -3.52
C GLN A 98 -1.63 -12.53 -2.72
N LEU A 99 -1.85 -11.29 -3.13
CA LEU A 99 -2.85 -10.41 -2.54
C LEU A 99 -4.25 -10.78 -3.06
N PRO A 100 -5.30 -10.63 -2.24
CA PRO A 100 -6.67 -10.88 -2.67
C PRO A 100 -7.08 -9.88 -3.74
N PHE A 101 -8.06 -10.29 -4.56
CA PHE A 101 -8.79 -9.37 -5.42
C PHE A 101 -9.92 -8.74 -4.59
N PRO A 102 -9.84 -7.46 -4.19
CA PRO A 102 -10.87 -6.86 -3.35
C PRO A 102 -12.18 -6.80 -4.13
N ILE A 103 -13.20 -7.45 -3.60
CA ILE A 103 -14.58 -7.35 -4.05
C ILE A 103 -15.23 -6.33 -3.14
N ALA A 104 -15.96 -5.41 -3.74
CA ALA A 104 -16.69 -4.42 -3.00
C ALA A 104 -17.83 -5.03 -2.17
N PHE A 105 -18.17 -4.35 -1.09
CA PHE A 105 -19.24 -4.75 -0.19
C PHE A 105 -19.94 -3.49 0.33
N GLU A 106 -21.27 -3.57 0.44
CA GLU A 106 -22.06 -2.52 1.05
C GLU A 106 -21.79 -2.52 2.57
N HIS A 107 -21.20 -1.43 3.06
CA HIS A 107 -21.18 -1.13 4.48
C HIS A 107 -21.70 0.28 4.71
N ASP A 108 -22.30 0.52 5.87
CA ASP A 108 -22.73 1.85 6.28
C ASP A 108 -21.51 2.66 6.75
N PHE A 109 -20.75 3.18 5.78
CA PHE A 109 -19.51 3.95 6.01
C PHE A 109 -19.72 5.23 6.83
N HIS A 110 -20.99 5.65 7.01
CA HIS A 110 -21.33 6.86 7.75
C HIS A 110 -20.90 6.82 9.23
N LYS A 111 -20.65 5.63 9.80
CA LYS A 111 -20.28 5.50 11.21
C LYS A 111 -18.77 5.65 11.51
N TYR A 112 -17.88 5.42 10.54
CA TYR A 112 -16.42 5.33 10.78
C TYR A 112 -15.54 6.05 9.73
N LYS A 113 -16.07 7.13 9.12
CA LYS A 113 -15.46 7.92 8.03
C LYS A 113 -14.01 8.39 8.26
N TYR A 114 -13.51 8.39 9.50
CA TYR A 114 -12.21 8.97 9.85
C TYR A 114 -11.04 7.97 9.96
N TRP A 115 -11.27 6.66 9.84
CA TRP A 115 -10.28 5.66 10.29
C TRP A 115 -9.90 4.56 9.29
N LEU A 116 -10.59 4.43 8.16
CA LEU A 116 -10.27 3.37 7.21
C LEU A 116 -9.33 3.90 6.13
N ARG A 117 -8.04 3.69 6.33
CA ARG A 117 -7.04 3.81 5.26
C ARG A 117 -7.28 2.68 4.26
N ILE A 118 -7.06 2.94 2.97
CA ILE A 118 -7.08 1.93 1.90
C ILE A 118 -5.68 1.86 1.29
N GLY A 119 -5.21 0.64 1.04
CA GLY A 119 -3.98 0.35 0.32
C GLY A 119 -3.00 -0.54 1.08
N LEU A 120 -1.72 -0.49 0.70
CA LEU A 120 -0.69 -1.44 1.08
C LEU A 120 0.47 -0.73 1.74
N VAL A 121 0.88 -1.17 2.93
CA VAL A 121 2.05 -0.60 3.60
C VAL A 121 3.10 -1.69 3.79
N ILE A 122 4.20 -1.56 3.06
CA ILE A 122 5.40 -2.38 3.20
C ILE A 122 6.56 -1.41 3.40
N PHE A 123 6.94 -1.23 4.66
CA PHE A 123 7.94 -0.25 5.06
C PHE A 123 8.92 -0.88 6.03
N ASN A 124 10.22 -0.57 5.90
CA ASN A 124 11.27 -1.12 6.77
C ASN A 124 11.26 -2.67 6.86
N CYS A 125 11.17 -3.33 5.69
CA CYS A 125 11.24 -4.79 5.51
C CYS A 125 12.50 -5.18 4.72
N PRO A 126 13.72 -5.05 5.31
CA PRO A 126 14.99 -5.16 4.58
C PRO A 126 15.31 -6.54 3.98
N LYS A 127 14.61 -7.60 4.42
CA LYS A 127 14.81 -8.96 3.91
C LYS A 127 13.93 -9.30 2.70
N LEU A 128 13.00 -8.44 2.32
CA LEU A 128 12.10 -8.70 1.21
C LEU A 128 12.87 -8.63 -0.10
N ARG A 129 13.12 -9.77 -0.75
CA ARG A 129 14.21 -9.94 -1.73
C ARG A 129 13.86 -9.66 -3.20
N GLU A 130 12.70 -9.10 -3.52
CA GLU A 130 12.26 -8.89 -4.91
C GLU A 130 11.52 -7.56 -5.09
N SER A 131 12.24 -6.47 -5.42
CA SER A 131 11.62 -5.15 -5.65
C SER A 131 10.67 -5.14 -6.86
N GLU A 132 11.05 -5.76 -7.99
CA GLU A 132 10.23 -5.81 -9.22
C GLU A 132 8.87 -6.53 -8.99
N CYS A 133 8.84 -7.58 -8.16
CA CYS A 133 7.58 -8.25 -7.80
C CYS A 133 6.71 -7.38 -6.88
N CYS A 134 7.33 -6.67 -5.92
CA CYS A 134 6.61 -5.82 -4.97
C CYS A 134 5.87 -4.67 -5.67
N SER A 135 6.54 -3.98 -6.60
CA SER A 135 5.91 -2.91 -7.38
C SER A 135 4.78 -3.45 -8.25
N SER A 136 5.01 -4.53 -8.99
CA SER A 136 3.97 -5.16 -9.81
C SER A 136 2.71 -5.54 -9.00
N MET A 137 2.88 -6.23 -7.87
CA MET A 137 1.77 -6.61 -7.00
C MET A 137 1.05 -5.39 -6.42
N ALA A 138 1.78 -4.37 -6.01
CA ALA A 138 1.21 -3.14 -5.47
C ALA A 138 0.36 -2.39 -6.50
N PHE A 139 0.84 -2.27 -7.75
CA PHE A 139 0.05 -1.67 -8.84
C PHE A 139 -1.17 -2.52 -9.17
N SER A 140 -1.01 -3.85 -9.29
CA SER A 140 -2.15 -4.75 -9.54
C SER A 140 -3.22 -4.58 -8.48
N TRP A 141 -2.82 -4.51 -7.21
CA TRP A 141 -3.78 -4.36 -6.11
C TRP A 141 -4.43 -2.98 -6.09
N MET A 142 -3.68 -1.91 -6.40
CA MET A 142 -4.25 -0.56 -6.59
C MET A 142 -5.31 -0.56 -7.69
N ILE A 143 -5.04 -1.17 -8.84
CA ILE A 143 -5.99 -1.26 -9.96
C ILE A 143 -7.26 -2.00 -9.52
N HIS A 144 -7.13 -3.11 -8.78
CA HIS A 144 -8.29 -3.84 -8.27
C HIS A 144 -9.09 -3.02 -7.24
N LEU A 145 -8.44 -2.24 -6.39
CA LEU A 145 -9.11 -1.31 -5.47
C LEU A 145 -9.88 -0.22 -6.22
N ILE A 146 -9.30 0.33 -7.31
CA ILE A 146 -9.97 1.31 -8.17
C ILE A 146 -11.17 0.68 -8.88
N GLN A 147 -11.02 -0.55 -9.42
CA GLN A 147 -12.11 -1.29 -10.07
C GLN A 147 -13.26 -1.59 -9.08
N ALA A 148 -12.94 -2.04 -7.87
CA ALA A 148 -13.92 -2.32 -6.83
C ALA A 148 -14.71 -1.06 -6.45
N ARG A 149 -14.03 0.09 -6.35
CA ARG A 149 -14.67 1.38 -6.12
C ARG A 149 -15.63 1.77 -7.25
N GLN A 150 -15.24 1.63 -8.51
CA GLN A 150 -16.10 2.02 -9.64
C GLN A 150 -17.42 1.25 -9.66
N GLN A 151 -17.38 -0.01 -9.23
CA GLN A 151 -18.59 -0.81 -9.08
C GLN A 151 -19.47 -0.34 -7.91
N PHE A 152 -18.86 0.21 -6.84
CA PHE A 152 -19.56 0.62 -5.61
C PHE A 152 -19.00 1.93 -5.02
N PRO A 153 -19.36 3.10 -5.59
CA PRO A 153 -18.75 4.38 -5.21
C PRO A 153 -18.95 4.79 -3.75
N ALA A 154 -20.09 4.43 -3.15
CA ALA A 154 -20.41 4.77 -1.76
C ALA A 154 -19.59 3.97 -0.72
N ALA A 155 -18.86 2.93 -1.17
CA ALA A 155 -18.21 1.97 -0.29
C ALA A 155 -16.68 2.11 -0.17
N PHE A 156 -16.07 3.10 -0.82
CA PHE A 156 -14.61 3.24 -0.87
C PHE A 156 -14.16 4.65 -0.49
N PHE A 157 -12.96 4.73 0.09
CA PHE A 157 -12.30 6.01 0.35
C PHE A 157 -11.79 6.63 -0.94
N ASP A 158 -11.71 7.95 -0.92
CA ASP A 158 -11.34 8.80 -2.05
C ASP A 158 -9.86 8.74 -2.41
N VAL A 159 -9.06 8.22 -1.48
CA VAL A 159 -7.59 8.16 -1.58
C VAL A 159 -7.10 6.76 -1.25
N ILE A 160 -6.32 6.18 -2.17
CA ILE A 160 -5.58 4.93 -1.94
C ILE A 160 -4.13 5.30 -1.68
N ASN A 161 -3.54 4.77 -0.61
CA ASN A 161 -2.13 4.99 -0.27
C ASN A 161 -1.37 3.67 -0.22
N ILE A 162 -0.25 3.62 -0.94
CA ILE A 162 0.64 2.49 -1.03
C ILE A 162 2.05 2.93 -0.68
N VAL A 163 2.75 2.18 0.17
CA VAL A 163 4.18 2.34 0.42
C VAL A 163 4.87 1.00 0.21
N ILE A 164 5.92 0.99 -0.60
CA ILE A 164 6.69 -0.21 -0.92
C ILE A 164 8.21 0.06 -0.93
N PRO A 165 9.05 -0.96 -0.71
CA PRO A 165 10.50 -0.83 -0.79
C PRO A 165 10.96 -0.77 -2.25
N GLU A 166 10.89 0.42 -2.83
CA GLU A 166 11.24 0.71 -4.23
C GLU A 166 12.09 1.97 -4.28
N SER A 167 13.16 1.94 -5.09
CA SER A 167 14.16 3.02 -5.18
C SER A 167 13.99 3.90 -6.42
N GLU A 168 13.09 3.55 -7.33
CA GLU A 168 12.91 4.25 -8.60
C GLU A 168 11.42 4.44 -8.90
N ILE A 169 11.11 5.46 -9.69
CA ILE A 169 9.75 5.68 -10.18
C ILE A 169 9.51 4.69 -11.33
N PRO A 170 8.50 3.81 -11.26
CA PRO A 170 8.22 2.85 -12.31
C PRO A 170 7.81 3.52 -13.63
N ASN A 171 8.15 2.90 -14.76
CA ASN A 171 7.85 3.39 -16.12
C ASN A 171 6.35 3.56 -16.43
N TRP A 172 5.47 3.08 -15.55
CA TRP A 172 4.05 3.39 -15.63
C TRP A 172 3.79 4.90 -15.52
N PHE A 173 4.57 5.62 -14.71
CA PHE A 173 4.53 7.08 -14.63
C PHE A 173 5.18 7.72 -15.85
N ASN A 174 4.52 8.71 -16.42
CA ASN A 174 4.98 9.43 -17.61
C ASN A 174 5.49 10.85 -17.32
N ASN A 175 5.38 11.33 -16.08
CA ASN A 175 5.88 12.63 -15.65
C ASN A 175 6.80 12.51 -14.43
N PRO A 176 8.04 11.99 -14.56
CA PRO A 176 8.99 11.94 -13.46
C PRO A 176 9.75 13.28 -13.29
N SER A 177 10.07 13.61 -12.04
CA SER A 177 10.92 14.75 -11.63
C SER A 177 12.00 14.26 -10.68
N VAL A 178 13.23 14.76 -10.86
CA VAL A 178 14.38 14.50 -9.98
C VAL A 178 14.36 15.34 -8.69
N SER A 179 13.22 15.92 -8.37
CA SER A 179 13.00 16.69 -7.14
C SER A 179 11.68 16.26 -6.51
N GLY A 180 11.44 16.66 -5.25
CA GLY A 180 10.14 16.47 -4.59
C GLY A 180 9.02 17.39 -5.09
N SER A 181 9.20 18.08 -6.22
CA SER A 181 8.22 19.01 -6.79
C SER A 181 8.09 18.81 -8.30
N ILE A 182 6.87 18.89 -8.82
CA ILE A 182 6.62 18.81 -10.26
C ILE A 182 5.36 19.58 -10.66
N PRO A 183 5.39 20.40 -11.74
CA PRO A 183 4.20 21.00 -12.31
C PRO A 183 3.23 19.93 -12.83
N ILE A 184 1.93 20.13 -12.63
CA ILE A 184 0.89 19.25 -13.18
C ILE A 184 0.26 19.93 -14.39
N GLU A 185 0.23 19.23 -15.52
CA GLU A 185 -0.53 19.64 -16.69
C GLU A 185 -2.00 19.24 -16.51
N LEU A 186 -2.87 20.23 -16.28
CA LEU A 186 -4.30 20.03 -16.05
C LEU A 186 -5.13 19.96 -17.34
N SER A 187 -4.57 20.32 -18.50
CA SER A 187 -5.27 20.32 -19.79
C SER A 187 -6.01 19.00 -20.09
N PRO A 188 -5.39 17.80 -19.88
CA PRO A 188 -6.09 16.53 -20.11
C PRO A 188 -7.31 16.36 -19.21
N PHE A 189 -7.24 16.82 -17.96
CA PHE A 189 -8.32 16.68 -16.97
C PHE A 189 -9.48 17.64 -17.22
N VAL A 190 -9.19 18.89 -17.58
CA VAL A 190 -10.20 19.93 -17.82
C VAL A 190 -10.97 19.70 -19.12
N HIS A 191 -10.29 19.14 -20.13
CA HIS A 191 -10.86 18.89 -21.45
C HIS A 191 -11.33 17.43 -21.64
N ASP A 192 -11.42 16.65 -20.56
CA ASP A 192 -11.90 15.27 -20.57
C ASP A 192 -13.42 15.21 -20.71
N SER A 193 -13.92 15.39 -21.94
CA SER A 193 -15.35 15.38 -22.24
C SER A 193 -16.01 14.00 -22.13
N ASP A 194 -15.21 12.93 -22.22
CA ASP A 194 -15.68 11.54 -22.23
C ASP A 194 -15.62 10.89 -20.83
N ASP A 195 -15.24 11.68 -19.81
CA ASP A 195 -14.99 11.26 -18.42
C ASP A 195 -14.06 10.03 -18.36
N ASP A 196 -13.07 9.98 -19.24
CA ASP A 196 -12.15 8.85 -19.36
C ASP A 196 -11.06 8.85 -18.29
N ILE A 197 -10.76 10.00 -17.70
CA ILE A 197 -9.84 10.14 -16.57
C ILE A 197 -10.59 9.84 -15.28
N ILE A 198 -10.20 8.76 -14.64
CA ILE A 198 -10.83 8.24 -13.41
C ILE A 198 -10.12 8.71 -12.13
N GLY A 199 -8.95 9.35 -12.28
CA GLY A 199 -8.18 9.90 -11.18
C GLY A 199 -6.76 10.30 -11.57
N ILE A 200 -5.98 10.65 -10.57
CA ILE A 200 -4.55 10.93 -10.68
C ILE A 200 -3.78 10.04 -9.71
N ALA A 201 -2.72 9.40 -10.22
CA ALA A 201 -1.74 8.70 -9.41
C ALA A 201 -0.51 9.58 -9.24
N CYS A 202 -0.05 9.71 -8.01
CA CYS A 202 1.12 10.49 -7.61
C CYS A 202 2.10 9.56 -6.89
N CYS A 203 3.40 9.73 -7.10
CA CYS A 203 4.42 8.99 -6.36
C CYS A 203 5.57 9.87 -5.89
N ALA A 204 6.23 9.43 -4.83
CA ALA A 204 7.48 9.99 -4.34
C ALA A 204 8.41 8.88 -3.88
N VAL A 205 9.67 8.92 -4.33
CA VAL A 205 10.73 8.05 -3.82
C VAL A 205 11.50 8.81 -2.75
N PHE A 206 11.74 8.15 -1.62
CA PHE A 206 12.44 8.75 -0.49
C PHE A 206 13.37 7.75 0.18
N SER A 207 14.44 8.27 0.76
CA SER A 207 15.35 7.48 1.60
C SER A 207 15.09 7.75 3.06
N ILE A 208 15.12 6.70 3.87
CA ILE A 208 15.21 6.85 5.31
C ILE A 208 16.40 6.08 5.88
N ALA A 209 17.05 6.67 6.88
CA ALA A 209 18.22 6.13 7.55
C ALA A 209 18.00 6.13 9.08
N PRO A 210 18.72 5.27 9.82
CA PRO A 210 18.76 5.31 11.28
C PRO A 210 19.13 6.71 11.80
N ILE A 211 18.82 7.01 13.06
CA ILE A 211 19.26 8.25 13.71
C ILE A 211 20.79 8.29 13.72
N ASP A 212 21.35 9.39 13.24
CA ASP A 212 22.78 9.67 13.43
C ASP A 212 23.01 10.13 14.88
N PRO A 213 23.85 9.44 15.67
CA PRO A 213 24.17 9.82 17.04
C PRO A 213 24.71 11.25 17.19
N ALA A 214 25.21 11.87 16.11
CA ALA A 214 25.70 13.25 16.09
C ALA A 214 24.59 14.29 15.86
N MET A 215 23.37 13.89 15.51
CA MET A 215 22.26 14.83 15.34
C MET A 215 21.66 15.25 16.69
N THR A 216 21.71 16.55 16.98
CA THR A 216 20.99 17.17 18.11
C THR A 216 19.48 17.15 17.81
N ILE A 217 18.77 16.19 18.38
CA ILE A 217 17.31 16.08 18.25
C ILE A 217 16.68 17.21 19.08
N TYR A 218 16.11 18.23 18.44
CA TYR A 218 15.29 19.21 19.15
C TYR A 218 14.01 18.52 19.63
N ALA A 219 13.75 18.59 20.93
CA ALA A 219 12.69 17.89 21.66
C ALA A 219 11.23 18.29 21.32
N ASN A 220 11.00 19.00 20.22
CA ASN A 220 9.67 19.33 19.69
C ASN A 220 9.29 18.47 18.46
N ALA A 221 10.08 17.44 18.13
CA ALA A 221 9.95 16.60 16.93
C ALA A 221 8.81 15.55 16.98
N ASN A 222 7.64 15.93 17.51
CA ASN A 222 6.47 15.07 17.50
C ASN A 222 5.77 15.15 16.14
N ARG A 223 6.11 14.19 15.27
CA ARG A 223 5.59 13.85 13.91
C ARG A 223 6.51 14.25 12.76
N TYR A 224 7.36 13.30 12.38
CA TYR A 224 8.12 13.30 11.13
C TYR A 224 7.25 12.89 9.95
N ASP A 225 6.14 13.59 9.69
CA ASP A 225 5.23 13.19 8.63
C ASP A 225 5.74 13.71 7.27
N MET A 226 5.76 12.84 6.26
CA MET A 226 5.89 13.23 4.87
C MET A 226 4.50 13.52 4.31
N GLU A 227 4.38 14.62 3.58
CA GLU A 227 3.11 15.17 3.14
C GLU A 227 3.12 15.37 1.63
N LEU A 228 2.03 14.99 0.97
CA LEU A 228 1.78 15.28 -0.42
C LEU A 228 0.79 16.44 -0.48
N SER A 229 1.24 17.51 -1.13
CA SER A 229 0.53 18.77 -1.24
C SER A 229 0.38 19.18 -2.69
N PHE A 230 -0.68 19.92 -2.96
CA PHE A 230 -0.93 20.57 -4.23
C PHE A 230 -1.02 22.08 -4.00
N SER A 231 -0.53 22.86 -4.95
CA SER A 231 -0.50 24.31 -4.81
C SER A 231 -0.45 24.99 -6.19
N ASN A 232 -0.82 26.26 -6.22
CA ASN A 232 -0.59 27.18 -7.34
C ASN A 232 0.05 28.49 -6.83
N LYS A 233 0.37 29.45 -7.69
CA LYS A 233 1.00 30.72 -7.27
C LYS A 233 0.12 31.57 -6.36
N THR A 234 -1.20 31.38 -6.38
CA THR A 234 -2.14 32.13 -5.52
C THR A 234 -2.20 31.58 -4.09
N THR A 235 -1.91 30.29 -3.90
CA THR A 235 -1.80 29.65 -2.57
C THR A 235 -0.51 29.97 -1.81
N CYS A 236 0.43 30.71 -2.43
CA CYS A 236 1.73 31.09 -1.85
C CYS A 236 1.67 31.95 -0.58
N ASN A 237 0.49 32.38 -0.12
CA ASN A 237 0.32 33.23 1.07
C ASN A 237 0.11 32.45 2.38
N GLY A 238 0.54 31.19 2.47
CA GLY A 238 0.99 30.62 3.75
C GLY A 238 0.29 29.37 4.28
N TRP A 239 -0.60 28.72 3.52
CA TRP A 239 -1.21 27.45 3.94
C TRP A 239 -1.23 26.48 2.76
N TYR A 240 -0.29 25.51 2.77
CA TYR A 240 -0.45 24.32 1.94
C TYR A 240 -1.64 23.55 2.50
N GLU A 241 -2.67 23.27 1.69
CA GLU A 241 -3.67 22.31 2.11
C GLU A 241 -3.03 20.91 2.08
N LEU A 242 -3.03 20.27 3.24
CA LEU A 242 -2.57 18.90 3.42
C LEU A 242 -3.60 17.95 2.78
N PHE A 243 -3.20 17.24 1.73
CA PHE A 243 -4.12 16.36 0.98
C PHE A 243 -3.89 14.88 1.26
N SER A 244 -2.65 14.48 1.54
CA SER A 244 -2.35 13.14 2.04
C SER A 244 -1.09 13.17 2.91
N CYS A 245 -1.10 12.39 3.99
CA CYS A 245 0.09 12.09 4.79
C CYS A 245 0.51 10.65 4.49
N ILE A 246 1.82 10.42 4.47
CA ILE A 246 2.35 9.07 4.29
C ILE A 246 1.78 8.13 5.39
N PRO A 247 1.27 6.93 5.03
CA PRO A 247 0.59 6.06 5.98
C PRO A 247 1.55 5.19 6.81
N VAL A 248 2.79 5.61 7.04
CA VAL A 248 3.80 4.81 7.78
C VAL A 248 4.15 5.42 9.13
N ILE A 249 4.54 4.55 10.06
CA ILE A 249 5.17 4.98 11.31
C ILE A 249 6.66 5.29 11.02
N LEU A 250 6.99 6.58 10.89
CA LEU A 250 8.35 7.07 10.66
C LEU A 250 9.15 7.21 11.97
N GLU A 251 9.17 6.15 12.78
CA GLU A 251 10.00 6.08 13.99
C GLU A 251 11.42 5.62 13.64
N ARG A 252 12.36 6.57 13.60
CA ARG A 252 13.75 6.29 13.22
C ARG A 252 14.47 5.31 14.16
N ASP A 253 14.03 5.20 15.41
CA ASP A 253 14.53 4.19 16.36
C ASP A 253 14.24 2.75 15.91
N LEU A 254 13.18 2.55 15.12
CA LEU A 254 12.84 1.25 14.56
C LEU A 254 13.64 0.92 13.29
N ILE A 255 14.35 1.89 12.72
CA ILE A 255 15.06 1.78 11.45
C ILE A 255 16.49 1.31 11.70
N SER A 256 16.81 0.10 11.26
CA SER A 256 18.13 -0.51 11.46
C SER A 256 19.08 -0.35 10.27
N VAL A 257 18.54 -0.16 9.06
CA VAL A 257 19.31 -0.07 7.83
C VAL A 257 18.72 1.05 6.97
N LYS A 258 19.59 1.82 6.30
CA LYS A 258 19.13 2.78 5.31
C LYS A 258 18.40 2.05 4.18
N SER A 259 17.20 2.52 3.85
CA SER A 259 16.40 1.94 2.77
C SER A 259 15.66 3.03 2.00
N ASP A 260 15.46 2.77 0.73
CA ASP A 260 14.65 3.59 -0.16
C ASP A 260 13.26 2.98 -0.26
N HIS A 261 12.26 3.85 -0.34
CA HIS A 261 10.85 3.48 -0.42
C HIS A 261 10.15 4.40 -1.42
N MET A 262 9.11 3.87 -2.06
CA MET A 262 8.20 4.66 -2.87
C MET A 262 6.86 4.76 -2.16
N TRP A 263 6.37 5.98 -2.00
CA TRP A 263 5.00 6.28 -1.64
C TRP A 263 4.19 6.58 -2.90
N LEU A 264 3.13 5.81 -3.13
CA LEU A 264 2.18 5.95 -4.22
C LEU A 264 0.81 6.32 -3.65
N THR A 265 0.20 7.37 -4.17
CA THR A 265 -1.13 7.83 -3.79
C THR A 265 -2.00 7.94 -5.03
N HIS A 266 -3.20 7.39 -4.99
CA HIS A 266 -4.20 7.60 -6.03
C HIS A 266 -5.36 8.41 -5.47
N PHE A 267 -5.66 9.54 -6.12
CA PHE A 267 -6.85 10.34 -5.88
C PHE A 267 -7.85 10.07 -6.99
N THR A 268 -9.10 9.81 -6.61
CA THR A 268 -10.20 9.67 -7.56
C THR A 268 -10.49 11.00 -8.26
N ARG A 269 -11.11 10.95 -9.44
CA ARG A 269 -11.52 12.15 -10.21
C ARG A 269 -12.25 13.16 -9.33
N ASP A 270 -13.28 12.73 -8.60
CA ASP A 270 -14.09 13.58 -7.72
C ASP A 270 -13.24 14.20 -6.62
N SER A 271 -12.43 13.38 -5.95
CA SER A 271 -11.58 13.86 -4.86
C SER A 271 -10.51 14.84 -5.32
N PHE A 272 -9.93 14.61 -6.50
CA PHE A 272 -8.96 15.53 -7.07
C PHE A 272 -9.64 16.82 -7.54
N PHE A 273 -10.84 16.74 -8.08
CA PHE A 273 -11.63 17.93 -8.42
C PHE A 273 -11.97 18.78 -7.20
N ASP A 274 -12.33 18.15 -6.09
CA ASP A 274 -12.54 18.84 -4.81
C ASP A 274 -11.27 19.53 -4.31
N ILE A 275 -10.10 18.88 -4.48
CA ILE A 275 -8.79 19.48 -4.20
C ILE A 275 -8.57 20.73 -5.05
N LEU A 276 -8.80 20.65 -6.37
CA LEU A 276 -8.65 21.79 -7.28
C LEU A 276 -9.53 22.97 -6.85
N LYS A 277 -10.80 22.71 -6.53
CA LYS A 277 -11.76 23.73 -6.09
C LYS A 277 -11.37 24.42 -4.79
N ARG A 278 -10.70 23.71 -3.87
CA ARG A 278 -10.21 24.32 -2.63
C ARG A 278 -9.03 25.25 -2.87
N ILE A 279 -8.16 24.89 -3.82
CA ILE A 279 -6.98 25.69 -4.19
C ILE A 279 -7.37 26.91 -5.02
N ASP A 280 -8.19 26.73 -6.05
CA ASP A 280 -8.73 27.80 -6.88
C ASP A 280 -10.20 27.52 -7.19
N VAL A 281 -11.08 28.19 -6.44
CA VAL A 281 -12.54 28.09 -6.61
C VAL A 281 -12.96 28.48 -8.02
N THR A 282 -12.21 29.37 -8.68
CA THR A 282 -12.54 29.88 -10.01
C THR A 282 -12.05 28.97 -11.14
N LEU A 283 -11.09 28.07 -10.85
CA LEU A 283 -10.42 27.20 -11.81
C LEU A 283 -9.88 27.98 -13.04
N ASN A 284 -9.50 29.24 -12.86
CA ASN A 284 -9.00 30.11 -13.94
C ASN A 284 -7.46 30.15 -14.00
N HIS A 285 -6.78 29.69 -12.95
CA HIS A 285 -5.32 29.65 -12.85
C HIS A 285 -4.83 28.19 -12.76
N LEU A 286 -4.96 27.48 -13.89
CA LEU A 286 -4.61 26.06 -13.99
C LEU A 286 -3.19 25.82 -14.53
N ASP A 287 -2.57 26.84 -15.12
CA ASP A 287 -1.27 26.74 -15.81
C ASP A 287 -0.06 26.64 -14.85
N ASP A 288 -0.27 26.89 -13.55
CA ASP A 288 0.79 26.96 -12.54
C ASP A 288 0.60 25.99 -11.37
N PHE A 289 -0.24 24.97 -11.56
CA PHE A 289 -0.50 23.96 -10.56
C PHE A 289 0.72 23.03 -10.37
N CYS A 290 1.05 22.73 -9.13
CA CYS A 290 2.23 21.96 -8.77
C CYS A 290 1.91 20.94 -7.69
N MET A 291 2.39 19.70 -7.89
CA MET A 291 2.51 18.71 -6.83
C MET A 291 3.83 18.93 -6.09
N LYS A 292 3.79 18.83 -4.77
CA LYS A 292 4.98 18.89 -3.91
C LYS A 292 4.88 17.88 -2.79
N VAL A 293 5.95 17.11 -2.60
CA VAL A 293 6.13 16.20 -1.48
C VAL A 293 7.09 16.86 -0.50
N VAL A 294 6.59 17.17 0.69
CA VAL A 294 7.30 17.90 1.73
C VAL A 294 7.59 16.96 2.89
N SER A 295 8.79 17.06 3.45
CA SER A 295 9.14 16.41 4.71
C SER A 295 10.18 17.27 5.42
N MET A 296 10.10 17.36 6.75
CA MET A 296 11.09 18.09 7.55
C MET A 296 12.43 17.35 7.61
N ASP A 297 12.38 16.01 7.68
CA ASP A 297 13.56 15.21 8.01
C ASP A 297 13.83 14.06 7.03
N VAL A 298 12.90 13.77 6.11
CA VAL A 298 13.09 12.69 5.12
C VAL A 298 13.46 13.28 3.78
N LYS A 299 14.57 12.82 3.21
CA LYS A 299 15.00 13.25 1.88
C LYS A 299 14.13 12.59 0.81
N VAL A 300 13.28 13.39 0.17
CA VAL A 300 12.60 13.01 -1.08
C VAL A 300 13.61 13.09 -2.22
N GLN A 301 13.81 11.98 -2.92
CA GLN A 301 14.76 11.86 -4.03
C GLN A 301 14.14 12.28 -5.36
N SER A 302 12.90 11.88 -5.59
CA SER A 302 12.17 12.12 -6.84
C SER A 302 10.67 12.04 -6.58
N CYS A 303 9.88 12.63 -7.47
CA CYS A 303 8.44 12.47 -7.48
C CYS A 303 7.91 12.40 -8.91
N GLY A 304 6.68 11.94 -9.08
CA GLY A 304 6.03 11.91 -10.38
C GLY A 304 4.53 11.77 -10.27
N TYR A 305 3.85 11.97 -11.39
CA TYR A 305 2.41 11.75 -11.46
C TYR A 305 2.00 11.17 -12.81
N ARG A 306 0.77 10.67 -12.86
CA ARG A 306 0.11 10.17 -14.05
C ARG A 306 -1.40 10.29 -13.92
N TRP A 307 -2.05 10.78 -14.97
CA TRP A 307 -3.50 10.63 -15.15
C TRP A 307 -3.85 9.16 -15.35
N VAL A 308 -4.82 8.67 -14.58
CA VAL A 308 -5.31 7.30 -14.67
C VAL A 308 -6.57 7.29 -15.52
N TYR A 309 -6.58 6.47 -16.56
CA TYR A 309 -7.67 6.36 -17.52
C TYR A 309 -8.47 5.07 -17.32
N LYS A 310 -9.74 5.04 -17.75
CA LYS A 310 -10.56 3.80 -17.76
C LYS A 310 -9.85 2.63 -18.45
N GLN A 311 -9.10 2.88 -19.52
CA GLN A 311 -8.32 1.86 -20.24
C GLN A 311 -7.19 1.26 -19.40
N ASP A 312 -6.63 1.99 -18.43
CA ASP A 312 -5.60 1.45 -17.53
C ASP A 312 -6.18 0.32 -16.66
N LEU A 313 -7.50 0.29 -16.44
CA LEU A 313 -8.20 -0.80 -15.75
C LEU A 313 -8.47 -2.02 -16.63
N GLN A 314 -8.32 -1.90 -17.96
CA GLN A 314 -8.56 -2.98 -18.92
C GLN A 314 -7.30 -3.82 -19.18
N LEU A 315 -6.20 -3.55 -18.46
CA LEU A 315 -5.03 -4.42 -18.43
C LEU A 315 -5.48 -5.82 -17.97
N LYS A 316 -5.79 -6.67 -18.96
CA LYS A 316 -6.26 -8.05 -18.80
C LYS A 316 -5.32 -8.82 -17.88
N HIS A 317 -5.89 -9.71 -17.07
CA HIS A 317 -5.22 -10.79 -16.33
C HIS A 317 -3.89 -11.18 -16.98
N GLY A 318 -2.82 -10.69 -16.39
CA GLY A 318 -1.55 -10.65 -17.07
C GLY A 318 -0.80 -9.41 -16.67
N CYS A 319 0.00 -9.58 -15.64
CA CYS A 319 1.34 -9.01 -15.62
C CYS A 319 2.17 -9.50 -16.85
N GLY A 320 1.58 -9.62 -18.05
CA GLY A 320 2.18 -10.16 -19.27
C GLY A 320 2.91 -9.10 -20.10
N ASN A 321 2.83 -7.81 -19.73
CA ASN A 321 3.74 -6.80 -20.26
C ASN A 321 4.78 -6.35 -19.22
N PHE A 322 4.62 -6.75 -17.95
CA PHE A 322 5.59 -6.49 -16.87
C PHE A 322 6.47 -7.73 -16.57
N LEU A 323 5.96 -8.97 -16.66
CA LEU A 323 6.74 -10.22 -16.50
C LEU A 323 7.48 -10.65 -17.77
N ASP A 324 7.03 -10.25 -18.96
CA ASP A 324 7.47 -10.88 -20.22
C ASP A 324 8.83 -10.40 -20.74
N ARG A 325 9.57 -9.62 -19.94
CA ARG A 325 10.97 -9.30 -20.26
C ARG A 325 12.02 -9.88 -19.33
N LYS A 326 11.71 -10.45 -18.16
CA LYS A 326 12.77 -11.03 -17.29
C LYS A 326 12.40 -12.22 -16.39
N CYS A 327 11.14 -12.60 -16.19
CA CYS A 327 10.79 -13.76 -15.35
C CYS A 327 10.75 -15.08 -16.14
N LYS A 328 11.83 -15.43 -16.85
CA LYS A 328 11.96 -16.72 -17.57
C LYS A 328 12.75 -17.80 -16.80
N PHE A 329 13.07 -17.60 -15.52
CA PHE A 329 14.06 -18.47 -14.84
C PHE A 329 13.55 -19.34 -13.68
N LEU A 330 12.24 -19.40 -13.35
CA LEU A 330 11.76 -20.24 -12.24
C LEU A 330 10.57 -21.14 -12.54
N ALA A 331 10.34 -21.50 -13.80
CA ALA A 331 9.33 -22.49 -14.17
C ALA A 331 9.89 -23.61 -15.05
N ILE A 332 10.96 -24.28 -14.57
CA ILE A 332 11.30 -25.63 -15.01
C ILE A 332 11.85 -26.35 -13.78
N GLU A 333 11.01 -27.15 -13.13
CA GLU A 333 11.31 -28.46 -12.52
C GLU A 333 10.10 -28.88 -11.68
N ASP A 334 9.11 -29.45 -12.37
CA ASP A 334 8.44 -30.68 -11.94
C ASP A 334 7.36 -30.99 -12.96
N GLU A 335 7.69 -31.82 -13.95
CA GLU A 335 6.87 -32.97 -14.32
C GLU A 335 7.57 -33.86 -15.37
N ALA A 336 7.40 -35.17 -15.16
CA ALA A 336 7.68 -36.29 -16.05
C ALA A 336 9.12 -36.88 -16.07
N GLN A 337 9.38 -37.77 -15.10
CA GLN A 337 10.14 -38.99 -15.37
C GLN A 337 9.37 -39.86 -16.39
N PRO A 338 10.01 -40.36 -17.47
CA PRO A 338 9.55 -41.54 -18.17
C PRO A 338 10.18 -42.79 -17.55
N GLN A 339 9.32 -43.77 -17.32
CA GLN A 339 9.64 -45.11 -16.84
C GLN A 339 10.74 -45.79 -17.66
N SER A 340 11.62 -46.48 -16.94
CA SER A 340 12.59 -47.43 -17.47
C SER A 340 11.90 -48.59 -18.20
N SER A 341 12.26 -48.82 -19.46
CA SER A 341 12.18 -50.15 -20.07
C SER A 341 13.40 -50.36 -20.96
N SER A 342 14.43 -50.99 -20.40
CA SER A 342 15.43 -51.70 -21.18
C SER A 342 14.79 -52.97 -21.74
N ASN A 343 14.98 -53.24 -23.03
CA ASN A 343 15.32 -54.59 -23.52
C ASN A 343 15.81 -54.48 -24.97
N TYR A 344 17.13 -54.60 -25.12
CA TYR A 344 17.80 -54.98 -26.36
C TYR A 344 17.63 -56.49 -26.57
N ILE A 345 17.12 -56.92 -27.73
CA ILE A 345 17.54 -58.18 -28.37
C ILE A 345 17.58 -57.96 -29.90
N THR A 346 18.80 -57.98 -30.42
CA THR A 346 19.27 -58.16 -31.81
C THR A 346 18.97 -59.59 -32.32
N PRO A 347 19.06 -59.93 -33.62
CA PRO A 347 20.09 -59.55 -34.61
C PRO A 347 19.62 -58.79 -35.84
#